data_AF-A0A355PGE9-F1
#
_entry.id   AF-A0A355PGE9-F1
#
_cell.length_a   1.000
_cell.length_b   1.000
_cell.length_c   1.000
_cell.angle_alpha   90.00
_cell.angle_beta   90.00
_cell.angle_gamma   90.00
#
_symmetry.space_group_name_H-M   'P 1'
#
loop_
_entity.id
_entity.type
_entity.pdbx_description
1 polymer ?
#
loop_
_entity_poly.entity_id
_entity_poly.type
_entity_poly.pdbx_seq_one_letter_code
_entity_poly.pdbx_strand_id
1 'polypeptide(L)'
;FMIAPGVRGMVMAVFVLPSFRTVFKIIKDEFDPAKEVTHAIVREKYRLVKRHDRVGRMADTQEFSNFIVRQDHFEPECLAHLLEVAPSTVSLKEDKVIIKHCYTERMMTPLNIYLEQCSADERVMVLKDYGNAIKQMAAANIFPGDMLLKNFGVTRHGRVIFYDYDEVSYLTECRFRHIPKSQGYDSYMDGGASLSIGPNDIFPEEFGPFMFANPELRALFMEQHPELFDPDYWLALQRAILEGRVIDVYPYRNKQRFAGTVGQLVH
;
A
#
# COMPACT_ATOMS: atom_id res chain seq x y z
N PHE A 1 -13.10 14.12 -15.98
CA PHE A 1 -12.04 13.14 -15.69
C PHE A 1 -10.72 13.82 -15.90
N MET A 2 -9.86 13.76 -14.89
CA MET A 2 -8.52 14.35 -14.91
C MET A 2 -7.54 13.31 -14.36
N ILE A 3 -6.25 13.45 -14.67
CA ILE A 3 -5.23 12.59 -14.08
C ILE A 3 -5.27 12.76 -12.55
N ALA A 4 -5.15 11.65 -11.81
CA ALA A 4 -5.17 11.72 -10.37
C ALA A 4 -3.97 12.54 -9.85
N PRO A 5 -4.17 13.45 -8.88
CA PRO A 5 -3.07 14.18 -8.29
C PRO A 5 -2.15 13.22 -7.52
N GLY A 6 -0.84 13.37 -7.72
CA GLY A 6 0.18 12.54 -7.06
C GLY A 6 1.23 12.02 -8.03
N VAL A 7 1.96 11.00 -7.59
CA VAL A 7 3.00 10.36 -8.39
C VAL A 7 2.35 9.40 -9.38
N ARG A 8 2.72 9.49 -10.67
CA ARG A 8 2.23 8.55 -11.69
C ARG A 8 2.66 7.13 -11.32
N GLY A 9 1.69 6.21 -11.28
CA GLY A 9 1.94 4.80 -10.97
C GLY A 9 2.80 4.14 -12.05
N MET A 10 3.58 3.13 -11.67
CA MET A 10 4.39 2.35 -12.61
C MET A 10 3.53 1.33 -13.38
N VAL A 11 2.57 0.73 -12.69
CA VAL A 11 1.70 -0.34 -13.21
C VAL A 11 0.31 0.16 -13.63
N MET A 12 -0.23 1.13 -12.89
CA MET A 12 -1.60 1.61 -13.06
C MET A 12 -1.61 3.03 -13.66
N ALA A 13 -2.50 3.26 -14.62
CA ALA A 13 -2.95 4.59 -15.00
C ALA A 13 -4.14 4.99 -14.12
N VAL A 14 -4.01 6.11 -13.40
CA VAL A 14 -4.96 6.53 -12.38
C VAL A 14 -5.55 7.90 -12.72
N PHE A 15 -6.87 7.98 -12.78
CA PHE A 15 -7.61 9.19 -13.11
C PHE A 15 -8.82 9.34 -12.19
N VAL A 16 -9.33 10.56 -12.03
CA VAL A 16 -10.38 10.86 -11.06
C VAL A 16 -11.56 11.57 -11.69
N LEU A 17 -12.73 11.37 -11.07
CA LEU A 17 -13.90 12.21 -11.25
C LEU A 17 -14.13 12.99 -9.95
N PRO A 18 -13.63 14.25 -9.85
CA PRO A 18 -13.66 15.02 -8.59
C PRO A 18 -15.07 15.21 -8.04
N SER A 19 -16.04 15.47 -8.92
CA SER A 19 -17.46 15.65 -8.56
C SER A 19 -18.05 14.43 -7.86
N PHE A 20 -17.58 13.22 -8.18
CA PHE A 20 -18.06 11.96 -7.62
C PHE A 20 -17.09 11.36 -6.59
N ARG A 21 -15.97 12.05 -6.29
CA ARG A 21 -14.92 11.60 -5.35
C ARG A 21 -14.51 10.14 -5.58
N THR A 22 -14.37 9.75 -6.83
CA THR A 22 -14.04 8.39 -7.24
C THR A 22 -12.77 8.39 -8.08
N VAL A 23 -11.88 7.46 -7.74
CA VAL A 23 -10.65 7.16 -8.46
C VAL A 23 -10.92 5.98 -9.37
N PHE A 24 -10.42 6.07 -10.59
CA PHE A 24 -10.46 5.02 -11.60
C PHE A 24 -9.04 4.57 -11.88
N LYS A 25 -8.82 3.27 -11.88
CA LYS A 25 -7.52 2.66 -12.14
C LYS A 25 -7.63 1.69 -13.31
N ILE A 26 -6.74 1.85 -14.28
CA ILE A 26 -6.58 0.96 -15.43
C ILE A 26 -5.18 0.39 -15.36
N ILE A 27 -5.04 -0.91 -15.64
CA ILE A 27 -3.71 -1.54 -15.75
C ILE A 27 -3.13 -1.10 -17.10
N LYS A 28 -1.94 -0.49 -17.11
CA LYS A 28 -1.25 -0.09 -18.34
C LYS A 28 -0.89 -1.32 -19.17
N ASP A 29 -0.76 -1.16 -20.49
CA ASP A 29 -0.35 -2.25 -21.38
C ASP A 29 1.14 -2.59 -21.23
N GLU A 30 1.97 -1.55 -21.00
CA GLU A 30 3.40 -1.67 -20.73
C GLU A 30 3.70 -1.10 -19.34
N PHE A 31 4.46 -1.86 -18.55
CA PHE A 31 4.90 -1.45 -17.22
C PHE A 31 6.28 -0.80 -17.28
N ASP A 32 6.59 -0.02 -16.25
CA ASP A 32 7.93 0.53 -16.07
C ASP A 32 8.98 -0.62 -16.05
N PRO A 33 10.13 -0.50 -16.74
CA PRO A 33 11.15 -1.55 -16.77
C PRO A 33 11.65 -2.02 -15.40
N ALA A 34 11.50 -1.19 -14.36
CA ALA A 34 11.83 -1.57 -12.99
C ALA A 34 10.87 -2.61 -12.38
N LYS A 35 9.73 -2.91 -13.03
CA LYS A 35 8.69 -3.80 -12.52
C LYS A 35 8.67 -5.13 -13.28
N GLU A 36 9.14 -6.19 -12.62
CA GLU A 36 9.08 -7.57 -13.13
C GLU A 36 7.72 -8.24 -12.85
N VAL A 37 6.62 -7.57 -13.18
CA VAL A 37 5.26 -8.11 -13.00
C VAL A 37 4.51 -8.23 -14.33
N THR A 38 3.50 -9.11 -14.36
CA THR A 38 2.63 -9.27 -15.53
C THR A 38 1.22 -8.78 -15.23
N HIS A 39 0.43 -8.44 -16.25
CA HIS A 39 -0.99 -8.11 -16.10
C HIS A 39 -1.77 -9.16 -15.29
N ALA A 40 -1.47 -10.44 -15.50
CA ALA A 40 -2.12 -11.54 -14.81
C ALA A 40 -1.80 -11.51 -13.31
N ILE A 41 -0.54 -11.27 -12.95
CA ILE A 41 -0.10 -11.12 -11.55
C ILE A 41 -0.83 -9.95 -10.90
N VAL A 42 -0.85 -8.77 -11.54
CA VAL A 42 -1.53 -7.58 -11.00
C VAL A 42 -3.01 -7.86 -10.74
N ARG A 43 -3.72 -8.51 -11.68
CA ARG A 43 -5.12 -8.92 -11.48
C ARG A 43 -5.28 -9.88 -10.31
N GLU A 44 -4.37 -10.82 -10.15
CA GLU A 44 -4.42 -11.79 -9.05
C GLU A 44 -4.21 -11.11 -7.70
N LYS A 45 -3.30 -10.12 -7.60
CA LYS A 45 -3.13 -9.34 -6.37
C LYS A 45 -4.38 -8.54 -6.01
N TYR A 46 -5.04 -7.90 -6.99
CA TYR A 46 -6.31 -7.22 -6.75
C TYR A 46 -7.42 -8.19 -6.29
N ARG A 47 -7.47 -9.40 -6.85
CA ARG A 47 -8.39 -10.45 -6.40
C ARG A 47 -8.09 -10.96 -5.01
N LEU A 48 -6.81 -11.11 -4.66
CA LEU A 48 -6.36 -11.49 -3.33
C LEU A 48 -6.89 -10.49 -2.30
N VAL A 49 -6.64 -9.19 -2.50
CA VAL A 49 -7.11 -8.14 -1.57
C VAL A 49 -8.64 -8.10 -1.48
N LYS A 50 -9.36 -8.37 -2.57
CA LYS A 50 -10.83 -8.40 -2.59
C LYS A 50 -11.42 -9.56 -1.78
N ARG A 51 -10.75 -10.72 -1.77
CA ARG A 51 -11.21 -11.93 -1.05
C ARG A 51 -10.73 -11.97 0.40
N HIS A 52 -9.69 -11.22 0.71
CA HIS A 52 -9.07 -11.21 2.02
C HIS A 52 -9.77 -10.25 2.99
N ASP A 53 -9.65 -10.49 4.29
CA ASP A 53 -10.11 -9.50 5.28
C ASP A 53 -9.25 -8.25 5.15
N ARG A 54 -9.92 -7.13 4.86
CA ARG A 54 -9.29 -5.84 4.63
C ARG A 54 -8.97 -5.10 5.90
N VAL A 55 -9.50 -5.54 7.04
CA VAL A 55 -9.28 -4.98 8.38
C VAL A 55 -9.48 -3.46 8.47
N GLY A 56 -10.28 -2.89 7.55
CA GLY A 56 -10.46 -1.45 7.39
C GLY A 56 -9.18 -0.67 7.02
N ARG A 57 -8.17 -1.34 6.43
CA ARG A 57 -6.88 -0.78 6.02
C ARG A 57 -6.57 -0.91 4.53
N MET A 58 -7.35 -1.69 3.78
CA MET A 58 -7.24 -1.76 2.32
C MET A 58 -8.48 -1.14 1.68
N ALA A 59 -8.27 -0.33 0.63
CA ALA A 59 -9.35 0.30 -0.12
C ALA A 59 -10.26 -0.76 -0.79
N ASP A 60 -11.57 -0.55 -0.68
CA ASP A 60 -12.54 -1.35 -1.41
C ASP A 60 -12.49 -1.01 -2.90
N THR A 61 -12.40 -2.04 -3.74
CA THR A 61 -12.33 -1.92 -5.19
C THR A 61 -13.57 -2.51 -5.83
N GLN A 62 -14.15 -1.78 -6.77
CA GLN A 62 -15.21 -2.29 -7.63
C GLN A 62 -14.68 -2.43 -9.05
N GLU A 63 -14.94 -3.57 -9.67
CA GLU A 63 -14.54 -3.85 -11.05
C GLU A 63 -15.67 -3.46 -12.01
N PHE A 64 -15.34 -2.66 -13.02
CA PHE A 64 -16.24 -2.29 -14.09
C PHE A 64 -15.73 -2.86 -15.41
N SER A 65 -16.67 -3.36 -16.22
CA SER A 65 -16.41 -3.82 -17.58
C SER A 65 -17.19 -2.97 -18.57
N ASN A 66 -16.56 -2.63 -19.70
CA ASN A 66 -17.15 -1.84 -20.78
C ASN A 66 -17.78 -0.52 -20.28
N PHE A 67 -17.01 0.25 -19.52
CA PHE A 67 -17.40 1.58 -19.07
C PHE A 67 -17.32 2.57 -20.24
N ILE A 68 -18.43 3.23 -20.56
CA ILE A 68 -18.55 4.14 -21.71
C ILE A 68 -18.85 5.55 -21.22
N VAL A 69 -18.04 6.51 -21.68
CA VAL A 69 -18.17 7.92 -21.31
C VAL A 69 -17.92 8.78 -22.54
N ARG A 70 -18.56 9.96 -22.60
CA ARG A 70 -18.29 10.95 -23.65
C ARG A 70 -16.88 11.55 -23.51
N GLN A 71 -16.23 11.79 -24.64
CA GLN A 71 -14.89 12.39 -24.73
C GLN A 71 -14.82 13.75 -24.02
N ASP A 72 -15.85 14.58 -24.13
CA ASP A 72 -15.90 15.92 -23.54
C ASP A 72 -15.95 15.91 -22.00
N HIS A 73 -16.12 14.74 -21.38
CA HIS A 73 -15.98 14.57 -19.94
C HIS A 73 -14.53 14.35 -19.50
N PHE A 74 -13.56 14.24 -20.41
CA PHE A 74 -12.14 14.10 -20.09
C PHE A 74 -11.39 15.40 -20.37
N GLU A 75 -10.45 15.73 -19.49
CA GLU A 75 -9.42 16.70 -19.84
C GLU A 75 -8.57 16.13 -20.99
N PRO A 76 -8.18 16.96 -21.98
CA PRO A 76 -7.44 16.49 -23.15
C PRO A 76 -6.16 15.71 -22.81
N GLU A 77 -5.39 16.19 -21.83
CA GLU A 77 -4.16 15.51 -21.38
C GLU A 77 -4.48 14.14 -20.75
N CYS A 78 -5.56 14.05 -19.98
CA CYS A 78 -5.98 12.79 -19.36
C CYS A 78 -6.35 11.75 -20.41
N LEU A 79 -7.15 12.12 -21.42
CA LEU A 79 -7.55 11.17 -22.47
C LEU A 79 -6.36 10.74 -23.33
N ALA A 80 -5.51 11.70 -23.73
CA ALA A 80 -4.31 11.40 -24.50
C ALA A 80 -3.40 10.40 -23.77
N HIS A 81 -3.16 10.65 -22.48
CA HIS A 81 -2.37 9.75 -21.65
C HIS A 81 -2.97 8.33 -21.57
N LEU A 82 -4.28 8.21 -21.37
CA LEU A 82 -4.93 6.90 -21.27
C LEU A 82 -4.87 6.10 -22.58
N LEU A 83 -5.01 6.77 -23.73
CA LEU A 83 -4.89 6.14 -25.05
C LEU A 83 -3.44 5.72 -25.36
N GLU A 84 -2.46 6.44 -24.83
CA GLU A 84 -1.04 6.11 -24.98
C GLU A 84 -0.65 4.90 -24.14
N VAL A 85 -0.99 4.87 -22.84
CA VAL A 85 -0.46 3.86 -21.91
C VAL A 85 -1.30 2.60 -21.80
N ALA A 86 -2.54 2.62 -22.28
CA ALA A 86 -3.44 1.46 -22.20
C ALA A 86 -4.33 1.29 -23.46
N PRO A 87 -3.79 1.34 -24.70
CA PRO A 87 -4.57 1.24 -25.93
C PRO A 87 -5.36 -0.08 -26.07
N SER A 88 -4.92 -1.16 -25.43
CA SER A 88 -5.66 -2.43 -25.39
C SER A 88 -6.95 -2.32 -24.58
N THR A 89 -6.99 -1.43 -23.59
CA THR A 89 -8.09 -1.27 -22.63
C THR A 89 -8.95 -0.04 -22.93
N VAL A 90 -8.35 1.04 -23.41
CA VAL A 90 -9.01 2.32 -23.69
C VAL A 90 -9.02 2.55 -25.20
N SER A 91 -10.20 2.84 -25.74
CA SER A 91 -10.35 3.18 -27.16
C SER A 91 -11.34 4.32 -27.35
N LEU A 92 -11.07 5.16 -28.34
CA LEU A 92 -11.97 6.25 -28.74
C LEU A 92 -12.71 5.83 -30.02
N LYS A 93 -14.05 5.85 -29.99
CA LYS A 93 -14.91 5.66 -31.15
C LYS A 93 -15.85 6.85 -31.26
N GLU A 94 -15.70 7.64 -32.31
CA GLU A 94 -16.43 8.90 -32.48
C GLU A 94 -16.26 9.80 -31.24
N ASP A 95 -17.34 10.12 -30.53
CA ASP A 95 -17.33 10.93 -29.31
C ASP A 95 -17.32 10.10 -28.02
N LYS A 96 -17.16 8.78 -28.11
CA LYS A 96 -17.24 7.84 -26.97
C LYS A 96 -15.90 7.22 -26.65
N VAL A 97 -15.48 7.39 -25.40
CA VAL A 97 -14.36 6.67 -24.80
C VAL A 97 -14.90 5.37 -24.20
N ILE A 98 -14.37 4.24 -24.67
CA ILE A 98 -14.71 2.90 -24.20
C ILE A 98 -13.54 2.38 -23.39
N ILE A 99 -13.79 2.08 -22.12
CA ILE A 99 -12.84 1.47 -21.18
C ILE A 99 -13.28 0.04 -20.92
N LYS A 100 -12.58 -0.93 -21.50
CA LYS A 100 -12.95 -2.36 -21.43
C LYS A 100 -12.96 -2.88 -20.00
N HIS A 101 -12.03 -2.41 -19.18
CA HIS A 101 -11.89 -2.82 -17.78
C HIS A 101 -11.27 -1.70 -16.95
N CYS A 102 -11.86 -1.39 -15.80
CA CYS A 102 -11.23 -0.52 -14.80
C CYS A 102 -11.66 -0.92 -13.38
N TYR A 103 -10.83 -0.54 -12.41
CA TYR A 103 -11.20 -0.58 -11.00
C TYR A 103 -11.63 0.81 -10.56
N THR A 104 -12.61 0.88 -9.67
CA THR A 104 -12.98 2.13 -9.00
C THR A 104 -12.77 2.03 -7.51
N GLU A 105 -12.29 3.11 -6.93
CA GLU A 105 -12.01 3.24 -5.50
C GLU A 105 -12.47 4.60 -4.98
N ARG A 106 -12.68 4.68 -3.66
CA ARG A 106 -12.97 5.96 -3.02
C ARG A 106 -11.76 6.87 -3.06
N MET A 107 -11.96 8.12 -3.47
CA MET A 107 -10.89 9.12 -3.49
C MET A 107 -10.44 9.51 -2.09
N MET A 108 -9.12 9.42 -1.88
CA MET A 108 -8.40 9.79 -0.65
C MET A 108 -7.26 10.76 -1.02
N THR A 109 -6.76 11.49 -0.03
CA THR A 109 -5.57 12.33 -0.23
C THR A 109 -4.33 11.44 -0.05
N PRO A 110 -3.42 11.32 -1.03
CA PRO A 110 -2.17 10.58 -0.86
C PRO A 110 -1.42 11.05 0.39
N LEU A 111 -0.90 10.12 1.19
CA LEU A 111 -0.33 10.41 2.50
C LEU A 111 0.90 11.32 2.41
N ASN A 112 1.71 11.19 1.36
CA ASN A 112 2.81 12.12 1.10
C ASN A 112 2.32 13.57 0.94
N ILE A 113 1.26 13.79 0.16
CA ILE A 113 0.66 15.13 -0.04
C ILE A 113 0.02 15.64 1.25
N TYR A 114 -0.67 14.75 1.99
CA TYR A 114 -1.29 15.13 3.26
C TYR A 114 -0.24 15.60 4.29
N LEU A 115 0.90 14.92 4.38
CA LEU A 115 1.99 15.27 5.30
C LEU A 115 2.63 16.64 5.04
N GLU A 116 2.64 17.09 3.77
CA GLU A 116 3.11 18.41 3.36
C GLU A 116 2.18 19.54 3.81
N GLN A 117 0.87 19.26 3.92
CA GLN A 117 -0.17 20.28 4.14
C GLN A 117 -0.71 20.30 5.58
N CYS A 118 -0.57 19.19 6.32
CA CYS A 118 -1.15 19.05 7.64
C CYS A 118 -0.38 19.82 8.73
N SER A 119 -1.08 20.11 9.83
CA SER A 119 -0.48 20.69 11.04
C SER A 119 0.45 19.69 11.75
N ALA A 120 1.28 20.19 12.68
CA ALA A 120 2.18 19.33 13.46
C ALA A 120 1.43 18.24 14.25
N ASP A 121 0.29 18.57 14.87
CA ASP A 121 -0.52 17.61 15.62
C ASP A 121 -1.14 16.54 14.70
N GLU A 122 -1.65 16.95 13.53
CA GLU A 122 -2.16 16.01 12.53
C GLU A 122 -1.07 15.09 11.99
N ARG A 123 0.14 15.61 11.79
CA ARG A 123 1.31 14.83 11.35
C ARG A 123 1.64 13.71 12.33
N VAL A 124 1.70 14.01 13.63
CA VAL A 124 1.94 13.01 14.68
C VAL A 124 0.85 11.94 14.67
N MET A 125 -0.42 12.36 14.50
CA MET A 125 -1.55 11.45 14.50
C MET A 125 -1.63 10.57 13.25
N VAL A 126 -1.34 11.10 12.07
CA VAL A 126 -1.41 10.36 10.81
C VAL A 126 -0.25 9.38 10.66
N LEU A 127 0.96 9.73 11.11
CA LEU A 127 2.10 8.82 11.15
C LEU A 127 1.84 7.64 12.09
N LYS A 128 1.22 7.93 13.25
CA LYS A 128 0.77 6.88 14.17
C LYS A 128 -0.26 5.94 13.54
N ASP A 129 -1.22 6.50 12.80
CA ASP A 129 -2.22 5.67 12.13
C ASP A 129 -1.65 4.92 10.92
N TYR A 130 -0.61 5.47 10.28
CA TYR A 130 0.13 4.83 9.21
C TYR A 130 0.86 3.57 9.70
N GLY A 131 1.62 3.65 10.78
CA GLY A 131 2.27 2.46 11.34
C GLY A 131 1.25 1.44 11.86
N ASN A 132 0.13 1.90 12.45
CA ASN A 132 -0.97 1.01 12.81
C ASN A 132 -1.62 0.33 11.60
N ALA A 133 -1.71 1.00 10.44
CA ALA A 133 -2.23 0.40 9.22
C ALA A 133 -1.36 -0.77 8.76
N ILE A 134 -0.04 -0.58 8.74
CA ILE A 134 0.94 -1.65 8.42
C ILE A 134 0.77 -2.82 9.39
N LYS A 135 0.76 -2.57 10.70
CA LYS A 135 0.62 -3.62 11.72
C LYS A 135 -0.68 -4.40 11.60
N GLN A 136 -1.79 -3.70 11.33
CA GLN A 136 -3.10 -4.33 11.17
C GLN A 136 -3.19 -5.17 9.90
N MET A 137 -2.62 -4.71 8.79
CA MET A 137 -2.49 -5.52 7.57
C MET A 137 -1.63 -6.76 7.82
N ALA A 138 -0.49 -6.59 8.47
CA ALA A 138 0.41 -7.70 8.79
C ALA A 138 -0.27 -8.72 9.72
N ALA A 139 -1.03 -8.26 10.71
CA ALA A 139 -1.83 -9.11 11.58
C ALA A 139 -2.92 -9.89 10.83
N ALA A 140 -3.41 -9.34 9.72
CA ALA A 140 -4.28 -10.02 8.78
C ALA A 140 -3.53 -10.90 7.79
N ASN A 141 -2.25 -11.24 8.00
CA ASN A 141 -1.43 -11.99 7.05
C ASN A 141 -1.18 -11.28 5.72
N ILE A 142 -1.29 -9.95 5.65
CA ILE A 142 -1.01 -9.18 4.44
C ILE A 142 0.23 -8.31 4.63
N PHE A 143 1.23 -8.53 3.80
CA PHE A 143 2.39 -7.66 3.70
C PHE A 143 2.20 -6.67 2.53
N PRO A 144 2.32 -5.35 2.75
CA PRO A 144 2.10 -4.35 1.70
C PRO A 144 3.10 -4.40 0.53
N GLY A 145 4.31 -4.91 0.76
CA GLY A 145 5.41 -4.78 -0.20
C GLY A 145 5.98 -3.37 -0.16
N ASP A 146 5.59 -2.52 -1.11
CA ASP A 146 6.04 -1.13 -1.21
C ASP A 146 5.35 -0.22 -0.17
N MET A 147 6.01 -0.04 0.97
CA MET A 147 5.55 0.82 2.06
C MET A 147 5.93 2.31 1.88
N LEU A 148 5.99 2.81 0.64
CA LEU A 148 6.15 4.24 0.41
C LEU A 148 4.87 5.02 0.73
N LEU A 149 5.02 6.24 1.27
CA LEU A 149 3.90 7.12 1.65
C LEU A 149 2.92 7.39 0.50
N LYS A 150 3.40 7.41 -0.75
CA LYS A 150 2.57 7.61 -1.95
C LYS A 150 1.55 6.49 -2.21
N ASN A 151 1.72 5.31 -1.59
CA ASN A 151 0.85 4.13 -1.76
C ASN A 151 -0.26 4.06 -0.70
N PHE A 152 -0.28 5.02 0.22
CA PHE A 152 -1.27 5.14 1.28
C PHE A 152 -2.07 6.43 1.13
N GLY A 153 -3.34 6.37 1.50
CA GLY A 153 -4.31 7.46 1.41
C GLY A 153 -4.90 7.80 2.76
N VAL A 154 -5.12 9.09 2.96
CA VAL A 154 -5.79 9.64 4.14
C VAL A 154 -7.25 9.93 3.78
N THR A 155 -8.15 9.31 4.54
CA THR A 155 -9.59 9.56 4.44
C THR A 155 -9.97 10.88 5.12
N ARG A 156 -11.22 11.33 4.91
CA ARG A 156 -11.77 12.52 5.60
C ARG A 156 -11.71 12.47 7.13
N HIS A 157 -11.67 11.29 7.72
CA HIS A 157 -11.60 11.10 9.18
C HIS A 157 -10.17 10.87 9.68
N GLY A 158 -9.16 11.10 8.85
CA GLY A 158 -7.75 10.93 9.21
C GLY A 158 -7.29 9.47 9.30
N ARG A 159 -8.09 8.51 8.78
CA ARG A 159 -7.68 7.11 8.68
C ARG A 159 -6.75 6.91 7.49
N VAL A 160 -5.66 6.18 7.70
CA VAL A 160 -4.71 5.75 6.69
C VAL A 160 -5.13 4.39 6.11
N ILE A 161 -5.22 4.34 4.78
CA ILE A 161 -5.69 3.22 3.98
C ILE A 161 -4.69 2.96 2.86
N PHE A 162 -4.30 1.70 2.68
CA PHE A 162 -3.46 1.24 1.60
C PHE A 162 -4.27 1.02 0.31
N TYR A 163 -3.69 1.37 -0.84
CA TYR A 163 -4.38 1.27 -2.13
C TYR A 163 -3.51 0.80 -3.31
N ASP A 164 -2.23 0.48 -3.11
CA ASP A 164 -1.38 -0.03 -4.20
C ASP A 164 -1.13 -1.53 -4.02
N TYR A 165 -1.71 -2.37 -4.87
CA TYR A 165 -1.74 -3.82 -4.62
C TYR A 165 -0.74 -4.61 -5.46
N ASP A 166 0.10 -3.97 -6.26
CA ASP A 166 1.02 -4.66 -7.17
C ASP A 166 2.07 -5.53 -6.45
N GLU A 167 2.57 -5.07 -5.29
CA GLU A 167 3.59 -5.75 -4.48
C GLU A 167 3.02 -6.51 -3.26
N VAL A 168 1.69 -6.59 -3.11
CA VAL A 168 1.06 -7.26 -1.96
C VAL A 168 1.41 -8.73 -1.94
N SER A 169 1.77 -9.28 -0.78
CA SER A 169 2.00 -10.71 -0.59
C SER A 169 1.43 -11.18 0.74
N TYR A 170 1.29 -12.50 0.91
CA TYR A 170 0.98 -13.02 2.22
C TYR A 170 2.19 -12.85 3.13
N LEU A 171 1.96 -12.45 4.37
CA LEU A 171 3.04 -12.30 5.34
C LEU A 171 3.81 -13.61 5.49
N THR A 172 3.13 -14.76 5.46
CA THR A 172 3.73 -16.10 5.52
C THR A 172 4.65 -16.47 4.34
N GLU A 173 4.61 -15.73 3.24
CA GLU A 173 5.47 -15.94 2.07
C GLU A 173 6.75 -15.08 2.13
N CYS A 174 6.77 -14.06 2.99
CA CYS A 174 7.91 -13.18 3.19
C CYS A 174 9.02 -13.86 4.01
N ARG A 175 10.28 -13.53 3.73
CA ARG A 175 11.43 -14.01 4.50
C ARG A 175 12.10 -12.85 5.23
N PHE A 176 11.63 -12.58 6.45
CA PHE A 176 12.22 -11.56 7.32
C PHE A 176 13.57 -12.01 7.87
N ARG A 177 14.59 -11.17 7.77
CA ARG A 177 15.97 -11.47 8.19
C ARG A 177 16.58 -10.25 8.86
N HIS A 178 17.46 -10.52 9.83
CA HIS A 178 18.37 -9.50 10.34
C HIS A 178 19.46 -9.20 9.31
N ILE A 179 19.81 -7.92 9.17
CA ILE A 179 21.00 -7.53 8.40
C ILE A 179 22.23 -8.10 9.12
N PRO A 180 23.10 -8.87 8.43
CA PRO A 180 24.32 -9.36 9.05
C PRO A 180 25.14 -8.17 9.57
N LYS A 181 25.49 -8.20 10.85
CA LYS A 181 26.42 -7.20 11.41
C LYS A 181 27.71 -7.27 10.62
N SER A 182 28.16 -6.14 10.07
CA SER A 182 29.45 -6.07 9.39
C SER A 182 30.53 -6.56 10.36
N GLN A 183 31.24 -7.61 9.97
CA GLN A 183 32.30 -8.17 10.79
C GLN A 183 33.56 -7.29 10.69
N GLY A 184 33.51 -6.10 11.29
CA GLY A 184 34.69 -5.24 11.46
C GLY A 184 35.39 -4.83 10.15
N TYR A 185 36.53 -4.16 10.32
CA TYR A 185 37.32 -3.61 9.21
C TYR A 185 38.06 -4.71 8.40
N ASP A 186 38.20 -5.91 8.96
CA ASP A 186 38.92 -7.03 8.35
C ASP A 186 38.09 -7.86 7.35
N SER A 187 36.76 -7.70 7.28
CA SER A 187 35.93 -8.51 6.37
C SER A 187 36.10 -8.18 4.88
N TYR A 188 36.77 -7.08 4.55
CA TYR A 188 37.10 -6.73 3.16
C TYR A 188 38.33 -7.49 2.63
N MET A 189 39.17 -8.03 3.51
CA MET A 189 40.39 -8.78 3.14
C MET A 189 40.14 -10.28 2.96
N ASP A 190 39.06 -10.83 3.53
CA ASP A 190 38.83 -12.28 3.59
C ASP A 190 37.64 -12.77 2.75
N GLY A 191 37.38 -12.14 1.60
CA GLY A 191 36.35 -12.61 0.66
C GLY A 191 35.00 -12.86 1.34
N GLY A 192 34.61 -11.98 2.26
CA GLY A 192 33.52 -12.19 3.21
C GLY A 192 32.25 -12.71 2.54
N ALA A 193 31.60 -13.68 3.19
CA ALA A 193 30.42 -14.39 2.70
C ALA A 193 29.45 -13.42 2.01
N SER A 194 29.37 -13.52 0.67
CA SER A 194 28.42 -12.74 -0.12
C SER A 194 27.03 -13.03 0.42
N LEU A 195 26.37 -12.02 1.00
CA LEU A 195 25.00 -12.15 1.44
C LEU A 195 24.15 -12.38 0.19
N SER A 196 23.79 -13.64 -0.06
CA SER A 196 22.83 -13.97 -1.10
C SER A 196 21.45 -13.47 -0.64
N ILE A 197 20.96 -12.46 -1.34
CA ILE A 197 19.64 -11.86 -1.16
C ILE A 197 18.70 -12.54 -2.16
N GLY A 198 17.71 -13.27 -1.64
CA GLY A 198 16.65 -13.85 -2.45
C GLY A 198 15.53 -12.84 -2.76
N PRO A 199 14.63 -13.15 -3.72
CA PRO A 199 13.57 -12.23 -4.14
C PRO A 199 12.54 -11.91 -3.05
N ASN A 200 12.43 -12.74 -2.01
CA ASN A 200 11.50 -12.54 -0.88
C ASN A 200 12.21 -12.19 0.43
N ASP A 201 13.53 -11.93 0.40
CA ASP A 201 14.26 -11.51 1.60
C ASP A 201 13.90 -10.06 1.93
N ILE A 202 13.48 -9.83 3.17
CA ILE A 202 13.05 -8.52 3.67
C ILE A 202 13.86 -8.18 4.90
N PHE A 203 14.43 -6.97 4.91
CA PHE A 203 15.24 -6.42 6.00
C PHE A 203 14.52 -5.20 6.59
N PRO A 204 13.67 -5.38 7.62
CA PRO A 204 12.96 -4.30 8.29
C PRO A 204 13.82 -3.13 8.76
N GLU A 205 15.10 -3.37 9.06
CA GLU A 205 16.04 -2.32 9.46
C GLU A 205 16.31 -1.29 8.35
N GLU A 206 16.12 -1.66 7.07
CA GLU A 206 16.26 -0.77 5.92
C GLU A 206 15.01 0.05 5.61
N PHE A 207 13.87 -0.24 6.25
CA PHE A 207 12.62 0.45 5.99
C PHE A 207 12.72 1.96 6.26
N GLY A 208 13.54 2.39 7.23
CA GLY A 208 13.60 3.79 7.65
C GLY A 208 13.96 4.75 6.51
N PRO A 209 15.16 4.64 5.93
CA PRO A 209 15.57 5.44 4.78
C PRO A 209 14.69 5.22 3.54
N PHE A 210 14.16 4.01 3.34
CA PHE A 210 13.30 3.71 2.19
C PHE A 210 11.95 4.42 2.26
N MET A 211 11.26 4.36 3.41
CA MET A 211 9.93 4.93 3.60
C MET A 211 9.95 6.45 3.69
N PHE A 212 11.04 7.02 4.24
CA PHE A 212 11.13 8.44 4.58
C PHE A 212 12.43 9.08 4.09
N ALA A 213 12.31 9.94 3.07
CA ALA A 213 13.40 10.81 2.66
C ALA A 213 13.69 11.91 3.70
N ASN A 214 12.67 12.39 4.43
CA ASN A 214 12.82 13.41 5.46
C ASN A 214 13.26 12.78 6.80
N PRO A 215 14.44 13.13 7.35
CA PRO A 215 14.94 12.58 8.61
C PRO A 215 14.06 12.85 9.83
N GLU A 216 13.36 13.99 9.88
CA GLU A 216 12.48 14.35 10.99
C GLU A 216 11.24 13.45 11.03
N LEU A 217 10.61 13.22 9.86
CA LEU A 217 9.49 12.29 9.74
C LEU A 217 9.91 10.87 10.09
N ARG A 218 11.10 10.46 9.65
CA ARG A 218 11.69 9.16 9.96
C ARG A 218 11.87 8.98 11.47
N ALA A 219 12.50 9.96 12.13
CA ALA A 219 12.75 9.90 13.58
C ALA A 219 11.44 9.80 14.36
N LEU A 220 10.46 10.63 14.03
CA LEU A 220 9.13 10.61 14.65
C LEU A 220 8.42 9.26 14.45
N PHE A 221 8.49 8.69 13.25
CA PHE A 221 7.87 7.41 12.97
C PHE A 221 8.57 6.25 13.70
N MET A 222 9.91 6.26 13.76
CA MET A 222 10.69 5.27 14.53
C MET A 222 10.44 5.35 16.04
N GLU A 223 10.18 6.54 16.57
CA GLU A 223 9.78 6.72 17.98
C GLU A 223 8.41 6.10 18.25
N GLN A 224 7.46 6.25 17.32
CA GLN A 224 6.09 5.76 17.47
C GLN A 224 5.94 4.26 17.20
N HIS A 225 6.78 3.71 16.32
CA HIS A 225 6.68 2.35 15.79
C HIS A 225 8.05 1.65 15.67
N PRO A 226 8.86 1.59 16.75
CA PRO A 226 10.17 0.96 16.71
C PRO A 226 10.10 -0.51 16.29
N GLU A 227 9.01 -1.20 16.63
CA GLU A 227 8.80 -2.62 16.32
C GLU A 227 8.73 -2.92 14.81
N LEU A 228 8.36 -1.95 13.97
CA LEU A 228 8.30 -2.16 12.52
C LEU A 228 9.68 -2.31 11.89
N PHE A 229 10.73 -1.88 12.58
CA PHE A 229 12.12 -1.94 12.16
C PHE A 229 12.86 -3.15 12.74
N ASP A 230 12.17 -3.98 13.53
CA ASP A 230 12.74 -5.18 14.15
C ASP A 230 12.26 -6.43 13.40
N PRO A 231 13.13 -7.21 12.75
CA PRO A 231 12.77 -8.47 12.11
C PRO A 231 12.04 -9.45 13.06
N ASP A 232 12.35 -9.44 14.36
CA ASP A 232 11.77 -10.37 15.32
C ASP A 232 10.27 -10.12 15.54
N TYR A 233 9.81 -8.87 15.40
CA TYR A 233 8.39 -8.52 15.42
C TYR A 233 7.63 -9.24 14.30
N TRP A 234 8.16 -9.17 13.08
CA TRP A 234 7.55 -9.79 11.90
C TRP A 234 7.59 -11.33 11.98
N LEU A 235 8.70 -11.90 12.45
CA LEU A 235 8.83 -13.35 12.66
C LEU A 235 7.89 -13.85 13.76
N ALA A 236 7.67 -13.09 14.83
CA ALA A 236 6.69 -13.42 15.86
C ALA A 236 5.27 -13.40 15.30
N LEU A 237 4.96 -12.44 14.42
CA LEU A 237 3.67 -12.31 13.78
C LEU A 237 3.39 -13.46 12.81
N GLN A 238 4.38 -13.85 11.98
CA GLN A 238 4.29 -15.03 11.11
C GLN A 238 4.02 -16.30 11.93
N ARG A 239 4.74 -16.51 13.03
CA ARG A 239 4.54 -17.67 13.92
C ARG A 239 3.12 -17.71 14.48
N ALA A 240 2.62 -16.57 14.98
CA ALA A 240 1.25 -16.49 15.49
C ALA A 240 0.18 -16.83 14.43
N ILE A 241 0.37 -16.37 13.19
CA ILE A 241 -0.52 -16.66 12.06
C ILE A 241 -0.48 -18.15 11.68
N LEU A 242 0.72 -18.74 11.61
CA LEU A 242 0.91 -20.17 11.29
C LEU A 242 0.33 -21.09 12.37
N GLU A 243 0.31 -20.64 13.63
CA GLU A 243 -0.36 -21.32 14.74
C GLU A 243 -1.89 -21.14 14.73
N GLY A 244 -2.46 -20.43 13.74
CA GLY A 244 -3.89 -20.22 13.59
C GLY A 244 -4.48 -19.19 14.57
N ARG A 245 -3.65 -18.35 15.20
CA ARG A 245 -4.14 -17.29 16.08
C ARG A 245 -4.78 -16.18 15.25
N VAL A 246 -6.05 -15.90 15.51
CA VAL A 246 -6.72 -14.70 14.98
C VAL A 246 -6.29 -13.51 15.83
N ILE A 247 -5.63 -12.53 15.21
CA ILE A 247 -5.15 -11.34 15.89
C ILE A 247 -6.23 -10.27 15.78
N ASP A 248 -6.73 -9.79 16.93
CA ASP A 248 -7.79 -8.80 16.97
C ASP A 248 -7.39 -7.49 16.29
N VAL A 249 -8.19 -7.07 15.30
CA VAL A 249 -8.12 -5.73 14.71
C VAL A 249 -9.37 -4.94 15.03
N TYR A 250 -9.21 -3.88 15.83
CA TYR A 250 -10.32 -3.04 16.25
C TYR A 250 -10.51 -1.84 15.30
N PRO A 251 -11.75 -1.56 14.85
CA PRO A 251 -12.06 -0.42 13.97
C PRO A 251 -12.14 0.92 14.71
N TYR A 252 -11.80 0.97 16.01
CA TYR A 252 -11.85 2.16 16.86
C TYR A 252 -10.53 2.38 17.63
N ARG A 253 -10.35 3.57 18.21
CA ARG A 253 -9.12 3.90 18.95
C ARG A 253 -9.06 3.12 20.26
N ASN A 254 -7.89 2.61 20.65
CA ASN A 254 -7.71 1.84 21.89
C ASN A 254 -8.25 2.54 23.15
N LYS A 255 -8.20 3.87 23.22
CA LYS A 255 -8.78 4.67 24.33
C LYS A 255 -10.31 4.58 24.46
N GLN A 256 -11.00 4.08 23.44
CA GLN A 256 -12.45 3.82 23.45
C GLN A 256 -12.77 2.36 23.79
N ARG A 257 -11.74 1.50 23.96
CA ARG A 257 -11.93 0.12 24.42
C ARG A 257 -12.51 0.19 25.82
N PHE A 258 -13.63 -0.50 26.04
CA PHE A 258 -14.12 -0.70 27.39
C PHE A 258 -13.02 -1.40 28.19
N ALA A 259 -12.49 -0.73 29.22
CA ALA A 259 -11.52 -1.32 30.13
C ALA A 259 -12.27 -2.37 30.97
N GLY A 260 -12.38 -3.58 30.44
CA GLY A 260 -13.07 -4.66 31.12
C GLY A 260 -12.14 -5.35 32.10
N THR A 261 -12.30 -5.09 33.39
CA THR A 261 -12.29 -6.20 34.35
C THR A 261 -13.68 -6.84 34.26
N VAL A 262 -13.85 -7.75 33.31
CA VAL A 262 -15.04 -8.58 33.16
C VAL A 262 -14.46 -9.99 32.97
N GLY A 263 -14.32 -10.80 34.02
CA GLY A 263 -15.46 -11.35 34.76
C GLY A 263 -16.06 -12.44 33.88
N GLN A 264 -15.72 -13.70 34.17
CA GLN A 264 -16.24 -14.93 33.56
C GLN A 264 -17.44 -14.75 32.61
N LEU A 265 -17.25 -15.09 31.34
CA LEU A 265 -18.35 -15.63 30.55
C LEU A 265 -17.96 -17.03 30.09
N VAL A 266 -18.47 -17.97 30.88
CA VAL A 266 -18.69 -19.38 30.55
C VAL A 266 -19.82 -19.43 29.52
N HIS A 267 -19.52 -19.87 28.30
CA HIS A 267 -20.15 -21.00 27.59
C HIS A 267 -19.65 -21.06 26.15
#